data_AF-A0AAN0NCC4-F1
#
_entry.id   AF-A0AAN0NCC4-F1
#
_cell.length_a   1.000
_cell.length_b   1.000
_cell.length_c   1.000
_cell.angle_alpha   90.00
_cell.angle_beta   90.00
_cell.angle_gamma   90.00
#
_symmetry.space_group_name_H-M   'P 1'
#
loop_
_entity.id
_entity.type
_entity.pdbx_description
1 polymer ?
#
loop_
_entity_poly.entity_id
_entity_poly.type
_entity_poly.pdbx_seq_one_letter_code
_entity_poly.pdbx_strand_id
1 'polypeptide(L)'
;MLGNNDNLSDSIILATFNPNTMKATMTSVPRDSYVPIACYPGQTFDKINHSRGISRECMIDTVENFLDVDIDFYFETDFYALEKIVDALGGLDIESPLQFAGSFPIENSNPVEYEPITVPKA
;
A
#
# COMPACT_ATOMS: atom_id res chain seq x y z
N MET A 1 10.83 10.96 -0.79
CA MET A 1 10.30 9.64 -0.41
C MET A 1 11.30 8.61 -0.88
N LEU A 2 12.32 8.34 -0.06
CA LEU A 2 13.28 7.26 -0.29
C LEU A 2 13.03 6.31 0.88
N GLY A 3 12.42 5.17 0.59
CA GLY A 3 11.98 4.19 1.58
C GLY A 3 13.19 3.67 2.34
N ASN A 4 13.25 4.00 3.62
CA ASN A 4 14.08 3.25 4.56
C ASN A 4 13.27 2.01 4.94
N ASN A 5 13.84 0.83 4.72
CA ASN A 5 13.20 -0.49 4.88
C ASN A 5 13.03 -0.86 6.37
N ASP A 6 12.31 -0.05 7.14
CA ASP A 6 11.88 -0.43 8.50
C ASP A 6 10.68 -1.41 8.44
N ASN A 7 10.47 -2.06 7.29
CA ASN A 7 9.36 -2.97 7.02
C ASN A 7 7.97 -2.39 7.29
N LEU A 8 7.81 -1.06 7.27
CA LEU A 8 6.51 -0.41 7.45
C LEU A 8 5.68 -0.52 6.16
N SER A 9 4.37 -0.74 6.30
CA SER A 9 3.46 -0.73 5.16
C SER A 9 3.08 0.69 4.74
N ASP A 10 3.33 1.05 3.48
CA ASP A 10 2.91 2.35 2.93
C ASP A 10 1.50 2.32 2.31
N SER A 11 1.05 1.13 1.90
CA SER A 11 -0.30 0.91 1.35
C SER A 11 -0.96 -0.27 2.06
N ILE A 12 -2.19 -0.06 2.49
CA ILE A 12 -3.00 -1.05 3.19
C ILE A 12 -4.40 -0.99 2.58
N ILE A 13 -4.82 -2.09 1.94
CA ILE A 13 -6.12 -2.18 1.27
C ILE A 13 -6.77 -3.49 1.69
N LEU A 14 -7.97 -3.39 2.27
CA LEU A 14 -8.83 -4.54 2.49
C LEU A 14 -9.71 -4.73 1.25
N ALA A 15 -9.58 -5.89 0.58
CA ALA A 15 -10.41 -6.25 -0.56
C ALA A 15 -11.42 -7.32 -0.15
N THR A 16 -12.70 -7.00 -0.24
CA THR A 16 -13.80 -7.94 0.01
C THR A 16 -14.46 -8.33 -1.29
N PHE A 17 -14.60 -9.63 -1.55
CA PHE A 17 -15.28 -10.14 -2.73
C PHE A 17 -16.53 -10.94 -2.33
N ASN A 18 -17.69 -10.56 -2.87
CA ASN A 18 -18.93 -11.30 -2.67
C ASN A 18 -19.25 -12.12 -3.94
N PRO A 19 -19.05 -13.45 -3.94
CA PRO A 19 -19.24 -14.29 -5.12
C PRO A 19 -20.71 -14.41 -5.55
N ASN A 20 -21.66 -14.22 -4.63
CA ASN A 20 -23.09 -14.28 -4.96
C ASN A 20 -23.55 -13.05 -5.75
N THR A 21 -22.97 -11.88 -5.46
CA THR A 21 -23.31 -10.61 -6.14
C THR A 21 -22.28 -10.20 -7.20
N MET A 22 -21.16 -10.93 -7.30
CA MET A 22 -20.01 -10.61 -8.16
C MET A 22 -19.46 -9.21 -7.95
N LYS A 23 -19.54 -8.69 -6.71
CA LYS A 23 -19.04 -7.36 -6.34
C LYS A 23 -17.76 -7.48 -5.53
N ALA A 24 -16.75 -6.72 -5.94
CA ALA A 24 -15.55 -6.47 -5.15
C ALA A 24 -15.65 -5.07 -4.53
N THR A 25 -15.26 -4.95 -3.27
CA THR A 25 -15.16 -3.67 -2.56
C THR A 25 -13.75 -3.57 -2.00
N MET A 26 -13.09 -2.44 -2.26
CA MET A 26 -11.76 -2.16 -1.75
C MET A 26 -11.84 -1.00 -0.78
N THR A 27 -11.35 -1.21 0.44
CA THR A 27 -11.30 -0.22 1.51
C THR A 27 -9.86 0.08 1.82
N SER A 28 -9.40 1.30 1.49
CA SER A 28 -8.06 1.74 1.83
C SER A 28 -8.00 2.15 3.30
N VAL A 29 -7.03 1.61 4.05
CA VAL A 29 -6.76 2.01 5.43
C VAL A 29 -5.57 2.99 5.42
N PRO A 30 -5.74 4.23 5.91
CA PRO A 30 -4.64 5.19 5.95
C PRO A 30 -3.47 4.66 6.80
N ARG A 31 -2.23 4.73 6.30
CA ARG A 31 -1.04 4.17 6.98
C ARG A 31 -0.76 4.74 8.37
N ASP A 32 -1.22 5.97 8.61
CA ASP A 32 -1.05 6.72 9.87
C ASP A 32 -2.30 6.63 10.76
N SER A 33 -3.21 5.68 10.49
CA SER A 33 -4.39 5.45 11.34
C SER A 33 -3.95 5.06 12.75
N TYR A 34 -4.45 5.78 13.75
CA TYR A 34 -4.13 5.54 15.15
C TYR A 34 -5.05 4.46 15.74
N VAL A 35 -4.53 3.23 15.86
CA VAL A 35 -5.30 2.03 16.19
C VAL A 35 -4.60 1.21 17.28
N PRO A 36 -5.34 0.41 18.06
CA PRO A 36 -4.71 -0.54 18.99
C PRO A 36 -3.95 -1.61 18.18
N ILE A 37 -2.66 -1.77 18.45
CA ILE A 37 -1.82 -2.75 17.74
C ILE A 37 -1.97 -4.11 18.42
N ALA A 38 -2.40 -5.12 17.66
CA ALA A 38 -2.77 -6.43 18.22
C ALA A 38 -1.64 -7.12 18.99
N CYS A 39 -0.41 -7.04 18.47
CA CYS A 39 0.76 -7.67 19.09
C CYS A 39 1.41 -6.85 20.22
N TYR A 40 0.88 -5.67 20.56
CA TYR A 40 1.39 -4.88 21.67
C TYR A 40 0.89 -5.37 23.03
N PRO A 41 1.74 -5.34 24.08
CA PRO A 41 1.28 -5.60 25.44
C PRO A 41 0.16 -4.64 25.82
N GLY A 42 -1.03 -5.19 26.11
CA GLY A 42 -2.21 -4.37 26.43
C GLY A 42 -2.80 -3.61 25.24
N GLN A 43 -2.46 -3.99 24.00
CA GLN A 43 -2.99 -3.40 22.76
C GLN A 43 -2.89 -1.87 22.73
N THR A 44 -1.72 -1.34 23.10
CA THR A 44 -1.48 0.10 23.07
C THR A 44 -1.60 0.65 21.64
N PHE A 45 -1.94 1.93 21.53
CA PHE A 45 -2.21 2.55 20.24
C PHE A 45 -0.94 3.05 19.55
N ASP A 46 -0.88 2.86 18.24
CA ASP A 46 0.14 3.43 17.36
C ASP A 46 -0.42 3.59 15.94
N LYS A 47 0.36 4.19 15.04
CA LYS A 47 0.08 4.17 13.61
C LYS A 47 0.06 2.72 13.08
N ILE A 48 -0.97 2.39 12.31
CA ILE A 48 -1.23 1.02 11.85
C ILE A 48 -0.05 0.42 11.05
N ASN A 49 0.70 1.22 10.29
CA ASN A 49 1.83 0.71 9.50
C ASN A 49 2.97 0.11 10.35
N HIS A 50 3.04 0.45 11.63
CA HIS A 50 4.05 -0.08 12.53
C HIS A 50 3.83 -1.56 12.85
N SER A 51 2.59 -2.03 12.84
CA SER A 51 2.27 -3.45 13.04
C SER A 51 3.01 -4.35 12.03
N ARG A 52 3.11 -3.94 10.76
CA ARG A 52 3.86 -4.67 9.73
C ARG A 52 5.37 -4.65 9.98
N GLY A 53 5.92 -3.57 10.54
CA GLY A 53 7.33 -3.50 10.93
C GLY A 53 7.71 -4.58 11.95
N ILE A 54 6.76 -4.99 12.79
CA ILE A 54 6.94 -6.05 13.79
C ILE A 54 6.83 -7.44 13.14
N SER A 55 5.67 -7.71 12.52
CA SER A 55 5.44 -8.96 11.79
C SER A 55 4.26 -8.83 10.83
N ARG A 56 4.18 -9.75 9.87
CA ARG A 56 3.01 -9.86 8.97
C ARG A 56 1.74 -10.22 9.74
N GLU A 57 1.87 -11.17 10.67
CA GLU A 57 0.76 -11.60 11.52
C GLU A 57 0.20 -10.44 12.34
N CYS A 58 1.06 -9.63 12.95
CA CYS A 58 0.61 -8.50 13.74
C CYS A 58 -0.17 -7.49 12.89
N MET A 59 0.19 -7.30 11.62
CA MET A 59 -0.56 -6.45 10.70
C MET A 59 -1.95 -7.03 10.38
N ILE A 60 -2.02 -8.33 10.09
CA ILE A 60 -3.29 -9.03 9.82
C ILE A 60 -4.20 -8.93 11.05
N ASP A 61 -3.73 -9.37 12.22
CA ASP A 61 -4.47 -9.32 13.48
C ASP A 61 -4.92 -7.88 13.82
N THR A 62 -4.07 -6.87 13.55
CA THR A 62 -4.40 -5.47 13.83
C THR A 62 -5.54 -4.99 12.92
N VAL A 63 -5.52 -5.34 11.63
CA VAL A 63 -6.58 -4.97 10.69
C VAL A 63 -7.88 -5.71 11.01
N GLU A 64 -7.81 -7.01 11.32
CA GLU A 64 -8.96 -7.82 11.72
C GLU A 64 -9.63 -7.23 12.97
N ASN A 65 -8.86 -6.96 14.03
CA ASN A 65 -9.39 -6.37 15.26
C ASN A 65 -9.90 -4.94 15.07
N PHE A 66 -9.27 -4.15 14.20
CA PHE A 66 -9.65 -2.76 13.96
C PHE A 66 -10.95 -2.64 13.15
N LEU A 67 -11.13 -3.50 12.16
CA LEU A 67 -12.30 -3.48 11.26
C LEU A 67 -13.38 -4.49 11.65
N ASP A 68 -13.10 -5.35 12.63
CA ASP A 68 -13.98 -6.44 13.10
C ASP A 68 -14.37 -7.39 11.95
N VAL A 69 -13.35 -7.90 11.25
CA VAL A 69 -13.47 -8.79 10.09
C VAL A 69 -12.44 -9.91 10.15
N ASP A 70 -12.73 -11.03 9.50
CA ASP A 70 -11.76 -12.12 9.27
C ASP A 70 -11.09 -11.94 7.89
N ILE A 71 -9.78 -12.13 7.81
CA ILE A 71 -8.98 -12.04 6.57
C ILE A 71 -8.57 -13.44 6.13
N ASP A 72 -9.13 -13.90 5.01
CA ASP A 72 -8.84 -15.23 4.46
C ASP A 72 -7.46 -15.32 3.78
N PHE A 73 -7.04 -14.24 3.12
CA PHE A 73 -5.83 -14.19 2.30
C PHE A 73 -5.17 -12.82 2.37
N TYR A 74 -3.85 -12.79 2.22
CA TYR A 74 -3.08 -11.55 2.09
C TYR A 74 -2.23 -11.57 0.82
N PHE A 75 -2.01 -10.38 0.26
CA PHE A 75 -1.05 -10.13 -0.79
C PHE A 75 -0.12 -9.01 -0.33
N GLU A 76 1.18 -9.23 -0.45
CA GLU A 76 2.20 -8.26 -0.09
C GLU A 76 3.18 -8.10 -1.25
N THR A 77 3.49 -6.84 -1.59
CA THR A 77 4.43 -6.49 -2.65
C THR A 77 5.30 -5.32 -2.22
N ASP A 78 6.48 -5.21 -2.81
CA ASP A 78 7.31 -4.01 -2.79
C ASP A 78 7.20 -3.26 -4.14
N PHE A 79 7.93 -2.15 -4.27
CA PHE A 79 7.92 -1.35 -5.49
C PHE A 79 8.47 -2.10 -6.71
N TYR A 80 9.51 -2.91 -6.54
CA TYR A 80 10.14 -3.66 -7.65
C TYR A 80 9.23 -4.78 -8.17
N ALA A 81 8.54 -5.48 -7.27
CA ALA A 81 7.57 -6.49 -7.64
C ALA A 81 6.34 -5.87 -8.31
N LEU A 82 5.87 -4.71 -7.82
CA LEU A 82 4.75 -3.99 -8.43
C LEU A 82 5.06 -3.54 -9.86
N GLU A 83 6.23 -2.97 -10.10
CA GLU A 83 6.70 -2.58 -11.44
C GLU A 83 6.66 -3.78 -12.40
N LYS A 84 7.25 -4.91 -12.00
CA LYS A 84 7.25 -6.14 -12.81
C LYS A 84 5.85 -6.67 -13.09
N ILE A 85 4.91 -6.54 -12.15
CA ILE A 85 3.51 -6.93 -12.37
C ILE A 85 2.88 -6.06 -13.45
N VAL A 86 3.09 -4.74 -13.40
CA VAL A 86 2.57 -3.80 -14.41
C VAL A 86 3.17 -4.09 -15.78
N ASP A 87 4.49 -4.31 -15.85
CA ASP A 87 5.19 -4.65 -17.09
C ASP A 87 4.70 -5.97 -17.69
N ALA A 88 4.48 -6.99 -16.86
CA ALA A 88 3.96 -8.28 -17.29
C ALA A 88 2.53 -8.20 -17.86
N LEU A 89 1.75 -7.21 -17.43
CA LEU A 89 0.42 -6.92 -17.98
C LEU A 89 0.47 -6.07 -19.26
N GLY A 90 1.65 -5.59 -19.67
CA GLY A 90 1.82 -4.74 -20.84
C GLY A 90 1.51 -3.26 -20.58
N GLY A 91 1.55 -2.83 -19.32
CA GLY A 91 1.14 -1.48 -18.89
C GLY A 91 -0.33 -1.39 -18.50
N LEU A 92 -0.72 -0.23 -17.97
CA LEU A 92 -2.09 0.07 -17.53
C LEU A 92 -2.52 1.45 -18.01
N ASP A 93 -3.74 1.54 -18.54
CA ASP A 93 -4.39 2.81 -18.87
C ASP A 93 -5.17 3.34 -17.65
N ILE A 94 -4.79 4.51 -17.13
CA ILE A 94 -5.41 5.13 -15.96
C ILE A 94 -5.81 6.57 -16.30
N GLU A 95 -7.07 6.90 -16.07
CA GLU A 95 -7.58 8.27 -16.21
C GLU A 95 -7.31 9.06 -14.92
N SER A 96 -6.60 10.17 -15.05
CA SER A 96 -6.34 11.04 -13.90
C SER A 96 -7.41 12.13 -13.78
N PRO A 97 -8.09 12.25 -12.63
CA PRO A 97 -9.09 13.29 -12.42
C PRO A 97 -8.47 14.69 -12.24
N LEU A 98 -7.14 14.77 -12.08
CA LEU A 98 -6.39 15.98 -11.78
C LEU A 98 -5.11 16.03 -12.60
N GLN A 99 -4.72 17.24 -13.02
CA GLN A 99 -3.41 17.44 -13.59
C GLN A 99 -2.39 17.51 -12.46
N PHE A 100 -1.27 16.79 -12.60
CA PHE A 100 -0.16 16.89 -11.68
C PHE A 100 1.18 16.80 -12.42
N ALA A 101 2.21 17.38 -11.80
CA ALA A 101 3.58 17.29 -12.28
C ALA A 101 4.44 16.65 -11.19
N GLY A 102 5.42 15.88 -11.61
CA GLY A 102 6.36 15.20 -10.74
C GLY A 102 7.70 15.04 -11.44
N SER A 103 8.55 14.21 -10.88
CA SER A 103 9.83 13.87 -11.49
C SER A 103 10.24 12.45 -11.14
N PHE A 104 10.69 11.69 -12.13
CA PHE A 104 11.23 10.34 -11.93
C PHE A 104 12.75 10.39 -11.87
N PRO A 105 13.41 9.62 -10.99
CA PRO A 105 14.86 9.50 -11.01
C PRO A 105 15.30 8.83 -12.31
N ILE A 106 16.35 9.36 -12.94
CA ILE A 106 16.97 8.74 -14.11
C ILE A 106 17.80 7.56 -13.60
N GLU A 107 17.43 6.35 -13.99
CA GLU A 107 18.17 5.15 -13.60
C GLU A 107 19.64 5.26 -14.03
N ASN A 108 20.55 4.88 -13.13
CA ASN A 108 22.01 4.88 -13.34
C ASN A 108 22.64 6.26 -13.56
N SER A 109 21.95 7.36 -13.24
CA SER A 109 22.54 8.70 -13.20
C SER A 109 23.42 8.90 -11.96
N ASN A 110 24.58 9.54 -12.13
CA ASN A 110 25.44 9.94 -11.02
C ASN A 110 26.10 11.30 -11.30
N PRO A 111 25.65 12.41 -10.67
CA PRO A 111 24.68 12.48 -9.57
C PRO A 111 23.27 12.03 -9.97
N VAL A 112 22.42 11.73 -8.99
CA VAL A 112 21.02 11.34 -9.25
C VAL A 112 20.30 12.51 -9.92
N GLU A 113 19.98 12.35 -11.19
CA GLU A 113 19.24 13.29 -12.00
C GLU A 113 17.76 12.86 -12.08
N TYR A 114 16.89 13.81 -12.43
CA TYR A 114 15.45 13.59 -12.46
C TYR A 114 14.85 14.09 -13.77
N GLU A 115 14.00 13.27 -14.38
CA GLU A 115 13.19 13.64 -15.54
C GLU A 115 11.83 14.17 -15.09
N PRO A 116 11.43 15.39 -15.50
CA PRO A 116 10.12 15.94 -15.18
C PRO A 116 9.03 15.19 -15.94
N ILE A 117 7.95 14.83 -15.24
CA ILE A 117 6.75 14.25 -15.82
C ILE A 117 5.56 15.17 -15.55
N THR A 118 4.70 15.35 -16.54
CA THR A 118 3.39 16.01 -16.36
C THR A 118 2.31 15.06 -16.80
N VAL A 119 1.41 14.74 -15.89
CA VAL A 119 0.22 13.93 -16.17
C VAL A 119 -0.94 14.90 -16.38
N PRO A 120 -1.52 14.97 -17.59
CA PRO A 120 -2.67 15.82 -17.85
C PRO A 120 -3.91 15.26 -17.14
N LYS A 121 -4.84 16.15 -16.83
CA LYS A 121 -6.19 15.74 -16.44
C LYS A 121 -6.89 15.11 -17.65
N ALA A 122 -7.50 13.94 -17.46
CA ALA A 122 -8.40 13.31 -18.41
C ALA A 122 -9.78 13.98 -18.42
#